data_AF-A0A6M8BGU7-F1
#
_entry.id   AF-A0A6M8BGU7-F1
#
_cell.length_a   1.000
_cell.length_b   1.000
_cell.length_c   1.000
_cell.angle_alpha   90.00
_cell.angle_beta   90.00
_cell.angle_gamma   90.00
#
_symmetry.space_group_name_H-M   'P 1'
#
loop_
_entity.id
_entity.type
_entity.pdbx_description
1 polymer ?
#
loop_
_entity_poly.entity_id
_entity_poly.type
_entity_poly.pdbx_seq_one_letter_code
_entity_poly.pdbx_strand_id
1 'polypeptide(L)'
;MTSDSSPVSTVSALPQPPADAAHPNSQVRFKSEGGRLLLMLPPEGESEFAVSWGDLWQQLKQRLSAGDRFWQPNTSVHLIARDRLLDVRQLQSIDEALAQEQLCLKRVYTSRRQTAVAAATVGFSVEQHTPVAHLNAPAEATGQALAEPLYVETTVRSGMEIRHPGTVVVLGDVNPGGSIVADGDIVVWGTLRGVAHAGASGNPRCLIMALRLEPTQLRIGEQLARAPEKPPEQFYPEVAYVASEGIRITRSADFSKLRLLAPDA
;
A
#
# COMPACT_ATOMS: atom_id res chain seq x y z
N MET A 1 -77.32 28.79 -6.27
CA MET A 1 -76.70 27.78 -5.40
C MET A 1 -75.67 27.06 -6.26
N THR A 2 -74.40 27.41 -6.05
CA THR A 2 -73.32 26.48 -5.60
C THR A 2 -72.81 25.63 -6.77
N SER A 3 -71.70 26.05 -7.41
CA SER A 3 -70.32 25.57 -7.13
C SER A 3 -70.11 24.11 -7.58
N ASP A 4 -68.99 23.68 -8.15
CA ASP A 4 -67.66 24.24 -8.18
C ASP A 4 -66.87 23.64 -9.37
N SER A 5 -65.88 24.41 -9.80
CA SER A 5 -64.86 24.09 -10.80
C SER A 5 -63.72 23.26 -10.18
N SER A 6 -63.12 22.34 -10.94
CA SER A 6 -61.68 22.00 -10.80
C SER A 6 -61.14 21.26 -12.04
N PRO A 7 -59.88 21.50 -12.45
CA PRO A 7 -59.35 21.12 -13.76
C PRO A 7 -58.36 19.93 -13.72
N VAL A 8 -58.00 19.51 -14.93
CA VAL A 8 -56.98 18.53 -15.32
C VAL A 8 -55.65 18.73 -14.57
N SER A 9 -55.11 17.66 -13.99
CA SER A 9 -53.72 17.60 -13.53
C SER A 9 -52.88 16.80 -14.52
N THR A 10 -52.26 17.51 -15.45
CA THR A 10 -51.18 17.01 -16.30
C THR A 10 -49.96 16.79 -15.40
N VAL A 11 -49.48 15.55 -15.31
CA VAL A 11 -48.27 15.21 -14.55
C VAL A 11 -47.10 15.93 -15.20
N SER A 12 -46.59 16.96 -14.53
CA SER A 12 -45.41 17.69 -14.94
C SER A 12 -44.21 16.76 -14.80
N ALA A 13 -43.70 16.24 -15.93
CA ALA A 13 -42.45 15.51 -15.95
C ALA A 13 -41.33 16.45 -15.47
N LEU A 14 -40.66 16.05 -14.39
CA LEU A 14 -39.42 16.69 -13.94
C LEU A 14 -38.44 16.74 -15.12
N PRO A 15 -37.70 17.85 -15.33
CA PRO A 15 -36.66 17.89 -16.34
C PRO A 15 -35.63 16.80 -16.01
N GLN A 16 -35.46 15.83 -16.92
CA GLN A 16 -34.32 14.94 -16.83
C GLN A 16 -33.05 15.80 -16.88
N PRO A 17 -32.09 15.62 -15.96
CA PRO A 17 -30.83 16.33 -16.05
C PRO A 17 -30.16 15.99 -17.39
N PRO A 18 -29.41 16.93 -17.99
CA PRO A 18 -28.75 16.71 -19.26
C PRO A 18 -27.85 15.46 -19.18
N ALA A 19 -27.92 14.63 -20.22
CA ALA A 19 -27.22 13.34 -20.36
C ALA A 19 -25.69 13.48 -20.54
N ASP A 20 -25.08 14.48 -19.90
CA ASP A 20 -23.66 14.84 -20.01
C ASP A 20 -22.99 14.97 -18.63
N ALA A 21 -23.53 14.27 -17.62
CA ALA A 21 -22.89 14.12 -16.32
C ALA A 21 -21.73 13.12 -16.44
N ALA A 22 -20.57 13.60 -16.92
CA ALA A 22 -19.32 12.85 -16.93
C ALA A 22 -19.13 12.11 -15.59
N HIS A 23 -19.14 10.78 -15.65
CA HIS A 23 -19.08 9.93 -14.45
C HIS A 23 -17.94 10.38 -13.54
N PRO A 24 -18.18 10.60 -12.24
CA PRO A 24 -17.17 11.16 -11.35
C PRO A 24 -15.98 10.22 -11.06
N ASN A 25 -15.78 9.15 -11.81
CA ASN A 25 -14.68 8.21 -11.64
C ASN A 25 -13.87 7.95 -12.92
N SER A 26 -14.11 8.68 -14.02
CA SER A 26 -13.47 8.40 -15.33
C SER A 26 -12.24 9.25 -15.66
N GLN A 27 -11.81 10.16 -14.79
CA GLN A 27 -10.73 11.11 -15.07
C GLN A 27 -9.67 11.16 -13.97
N VAL A 28 -8.45 11.55 -14.36
CA VAL A 28 -7.36 11.90 -13.42
C VAL A 28 -7.73 13.13 -12.59
N ARG A 29 -7.51 13.04 -11.28
CA ARG A 29 -7.91 14.08 -10.32
C ARG A 29 -6.84 14.36 -9.28
N PHE A 30 -6.83 15.60 -8.83
CA PHE A 30 -6.07 16.04 -7.66
C PHE A 30 -7.03 16.45 -6.54
N LYS A 31 -6.72 16.05 -5.30
CA LYS A 31 -7.43 16.48 -4.10
C LYS A 31 -6.43 16.85 -3.02
N SER A 32 -6.56 18.03 -2.43
CA SER A 32 -5.79 18.38 -1.23
C SER A 32 -6.43 17.75 0.00
N GLU A 33 -5.63 17.09 0.83
CA GLU A 33 -6.07 16.47 2.07
C GLU A 33 -4.94 16.55 3.10
N GLY A 34 -5.16 17.18 4.25
CA GLY A 34 -4.22 17.16 5.36
C GLY A 34 -2.79 17.64 5.01
N GLY A 35 -2.64 18.65 4.14
CA GLY A 35 -1.32 19.20 3.75
C GLY A 35 -0.57 18.38 2.70
N ARG A 36 -1.18 17.34 2.14
CA ARG A 36 -0.67 16.58 0.98
C ARG A 36 -1.64 16.65 -0.19
N LEU A 37 -1.17 16.24 -1.36
CA LEU A 37 -1.96 16.14 -2.57
C LEU A 37 -2.21 14.67 -2.92
N LEU A 38 -3.46 14.30 -3.16
CA LEU A 38 -3.84 12.99 -3.67
C LEU A 38 -3.99 13.05 -5.18
N LEU A 39 -3.14 12.34 -5.91
CA LEU A 39 -3.30 12.07 -7.34
C LEU A 39 -4.11 10.79 -7.50
N MET A 40 -5.35 10.90 -7.97
CA MET A 40 -6.25 9.76 -8.13
C MET A 40 -6.37 9.39 -9.61
N LEU A 41 -6.06 8.14 -9.93
CA LEU A 41 -6.30 7.59 -11.26
C LEU A 41 -7.71 6.97 -11.33
N PRO A 42 -8.39 7.05 -12.49
CA PRO A 42 -9.63 6.32 -12.71
C PRO A 42 -9.38 4.81 -12.59
N PRO A 43 -10.35 3.98 -12.18
CA PRO A 43 -10.16 2.53 -12.12
C PRO A 43 -10.02 1.94 -13.54
N GLU A 44 -9.57 0.69 -13.63
CA GLU A 44 -9.48 -0.07 -14.88
C GLU A 44 -10.73 -0.95 -15.09
N GLY A 45 -11.28 -1.52 -14.02
CA GLY A 45 -12.26 -2.63 -14.06
C GLY A 45 -13.76 -2.30 -14.10
N GLU A 46 -14.17 -1.03 -14.11
CA GLU A 46 -15.61 -0.66 -13.97
C GLU A 46 -16.20 0.15 -15.14
N SER A 47 -15.52 0.25 -16.28
CA SER A 47 -16.06 1.03 -17.41
C SER A 47 -15.84 0.34 -18.75
N GLU A 48 -16.89 0.35 -19.58
CA GLU A 48 -16.82 0.00 -21.02
C GLU A 48 -15.81 0.87 -21.80
N PHE A 49 -15.24 1.89 -21.15
CA PHE A 49 -14.21 2.79 -21.64
C PHE A 49 -12.96 2.74 -20.74
N ALA A 50 -12.29 1.59 -20.67
CA ALA A 50 -10.99 1.50 -20.00
C ALA A 50 -10.03 2.54 -20.61
N VAL A 51 -9.75 3.61 -19.86
CA VAL A 51 -8.92 4.72 -20.33
C VAL A 51 -7.50 4.20 -20.57
N SER A 52 -6.99 4.38 -21.78
CA SER A 52 -5.63 3.97 -22.13
C SER A 52 -4.59 4.74 -21.32
N TRP A 53 -3.38 4.20 -21.21
CA TRP A 53 -2.27 4.94 -20.59
C TRP A 53 -2.02 6.28 -21.30
N GLY A 54 -2.11 6.32 -22.64
CA GLY A 54 -1.88 7.55 -23.41
C GLY A 54 -2.87 8.66 -23.05
N ASP A 55 -4.15 8.32 -22.92
CA ASP A 55 -5.20 9.27 -22.53
C ASP A 55 -5.04 9.71 -21.08
N LEU A 56 -4.74 8.77 -20.17
CA LEU A 56 -4.48 9.06 -18.76
C LEU A 56 -3.28 10.01 -18.62
N TRP A 57 -2.23 9.78 -19.39
CA TRP A 57 -1.04 10.61 -19.40
C TRP A 57 -1.33 12.04 -19.91
N GLN A 58 -2.13 12.16 -20.98
CA GLN A 58 -2.58 13.46 -21.47
C GLN A 58 -3.42 14.20 -20.42
N GLN A 59 -4.37 13.51 -19.77
CA GLN A 59 -5.19 14.08 -18.70
C GLN A 59 -4.33 14.54 -17.52
N LEU A 60 -3.37 13.74 -17.08
CA LEU A 60 -2.45 14.11 -16.00
C LEU A 60 -1.70 15.40 -16.33
N LYS A 61 -1.09 15.48 -17.52
CA LYS A 61 -0.36 16.69 -17.97
C LYS A 61 -1.27 17.92 -17.99
N GLN A 62 -2.46 17.79 -18.56
CA GLN A 62 -3.44 18.89 -18.59
C GLN A 62 -3.81 19.36 -17.18
N ARG A 63 -4.04 18.43 -16.25
CA ARG A 63 -4.40 18.74 -14.86
C ARG A 63 -3.24 19.39 -14.09
N LEU A 64 -2.00 18.97 -14.33
CA LEU A 64 -0.81 19.57 -13.74
C LEU A 64 -0.63 21.01 -14.19
N SER A 65 -0.66 21.25 -15.52
CA SER A 65 -0.50 22.59 -16.08
C SER A 65 -1.65 23.54 -15.70
N ALA A 66 -2.87 23.03 -15.55
CA ALA A 66 -4.01 23.83 -15.11
C ALA A 66 -3.92 24.26 -13.63
N GLY A 67 -3.17 23.53 -12.82
CA GLY A 67 -3.06 23.75 -11.38
C GLY A 67 -1.80 24.48 -10.94
N ASP A 68 -0.89 24.84 -11.84
CA ASP A 68 0.44 25.46 -11.56
C ASP A 68 0.39 26.55 -10.48
N ARG A 69 -0.57 27.49 -10.59
CA ARG A 69 -0.74 28.60 -9.62
C ARG A 69 -1.14 28.18 -8.20
N PHE A 70 -1.60 26.95 -8.01
CA PHE A 70 -2.09 26.42 -6.74
C PHE A 70 -1.10 25.44 -6.09
N TRP A 71 -0.04 25.05 -6.79
CA TRP A 71 0.96 24.14 -6.25
C TRP A 71 1.90 24.87 -5.29
N GLN A 72 2.08 24.27 -4.12
CA GLN A 72 3.13 24.72 -3.21
C GLN A 72 4.39 23.88 -3.48
N PRO A 73 5.58 24.50 -3.55
CA PRO A 73 6.82 23.78 -3.70
C PRO A 73 7.01 22.68 -2.65
N ASN A 74 7.59 21.56 -3.07
CA ASN A 74 7.85 20.38 -2.25
C ASN A 74 6.60 19.73 -1.62
N THR A 75 5.41 19.98 -2.17
CA THR A 75 4.18 19.33 -1.69
C THR A 75 4.28 17.81 -1.89
N SER A 76 3.99 17.07 -0.83
CA SER A 76 3.94 15.61 -0.88
C SER A 76 2.72 15.13 -1.67
N VAL A 77 2.96 14.25 -2.63
CA VAL A 77 1.94 13.61 -3.45
C VAL A 77 1.82 12.14 -3.10
N HIS A 78 0.58 11.69 -2.94
CA HIS A 78 0.20 10.30 -2.80
C HIS A 78 -0.59 9.88 -4.04
N LEU A 79 -0.13 8.84 -4.74
CA LEU A 79 -0.80 8.27 -5.90
C LEU A 79 -1.79 7.20 -5.47
N ILE A 80 -3.06 7.38 -5.82
CA ILE A 80 -4.13 6.39 -5.67
C ILE A 80 -4.31 5.69 -7.01
N ALA A 81 -3.57 4.60 -7.23
CA ALA A 81 -3.58 3.83 -8.47
C ALA A 81 -4.76 2.83 -8.54
N ARG A 82 -5.35 2.46 -7.39
CA ARG A 82 -6.45 1.49 -7.30
C ARG A 82 -6.06 0.16 -7.98
N ASP A 83 -6.89 -0.33 -8.89
CA ASP A 83 -6.73 -1.56 -9.66
C ASP A 83 -5.90 -1.41 -10.94
N ARG A 84 -5.38 -0.21 -11.24
CA ARG A 84 -4.56 0.01 -12.43
C ARG A 84 -3.22 -0.69 -12.33
N LEU A 85 -2.86 -1.38 -13.41
CA LEU A 85 -1.52 -1.89 -13.60
C LEU A 85 -0.58 -0.79 -14.10
N LEU A 86 0.29 -0.30 -13.23
CA LEU A 86 1.40 0.59 -13.56
C LEU A 86 2.74 -0.15 -13.48
N ASP A 87 3.56 0.02 -14.51
CA ASP A 87 4.95 -0.45 -14.53
C ASP A 87 5.94 0.61 -13.99
N VAL A 88 7.21 0.22 -13.92
CA VAL A 88 8.31 1.09 -13.43
C VAL A 88 8.44 2.36 -14.26
N ARG A 89 8.32 2.27 -15.60
CA ARG A 89 8.51 3.41 -16.51
C ARG A 89 7.36 4.42 -16.39
N GLN A 90 6.14 3.93 -16.25
CA GLN A 90 4.95 4.75 -16.05
C GLN A 90 5.01 5.49 -14.71
N LEU A 91 5.44 4.82 -13.64
CA LEU A 91 5.63 5.44 -12.33
C LEU A 91 6.74 6.50 -12.34
N GLN A 92 7.87 6.22 -13.00
CA GLN A 92 8.94 7.20 -13.22
C GLN A 92 8.45 8.40 -14.01
N SER A 93 7.67 8.17 -15.08
CA SER A 93 7.08 9.26 -15.87
C SER A 93 6.19 10.15 -15.00
N ILE A 94 5.32 9.56 -14.16
CA ILE A 94 4.48 10.32 -13.23
C ILE A 94 5.33 11.16 -12.28
N ASP A 95 6.36 10.57 -11.68
CA ASP A 95 7.25 11.27 -10.74
C ASP A 95 8.00 12.43 -11.40
N GLU A 96 8.54 12.22 -12.60
CA GLU A 96 9.22 13.27 -13.38
C GLU A 96 8.28 14.44 -13.71
N ALA A 97 7.04 14.15 -14.10
CA ALA A 97 6.05 15.20 -14.39
C ALA A 97 5.63 15.95 -13.12
N LEU A 98 5.52 15.26 -11.99
CA LEU A 98 5.26 15.91 -10.69
C LEU A 98 6.45 16.79 -10.27
N ALA A 99 7.67 16.31 -10.45
CA ALA A 99 8.89 17.03 -10.08
C ALA A 99 9.07 18.33 -10.87
N GLN A 100 8.65 18.37 -12.14
CA GLN A 100 8.65 19.59 -12.98
C GLN A 100 7.79 20.70 -12.36
N GLU A 101 6.71 20.34 -11.67
CA GLU A 101 5.81 21.24 -10.95
C GLU A 101 6.19 21.39 -9.47
N GLN A 102 7.41 21.00 -9.08
CA GLN A 102 7.93 21.02 -7.70
C GLN A 102 7.10 20.16 -6.72
N LEU A 103 6.42 19.14 -7.21
CA LEU A 103 5.69 18.17 -6.40
C LEU A 103 6.54 16.90 -6.19
N CYS A 104 6.34 16.19 -5.07
CA CYS A 104 7.14 15.00 -4.77
C CYS A 104 6.25 13.78 -4.53
N LEU A 105 6.32 12.76 -5.40
CA LEU A 105 5.64 11.49 -5.15
C LEU A 105 6.30 10.76 -3.99
N LYS A 106 5.52 10.41 -2.96
CA LYS A 106 6.02 9.74 -1.76
C LYS A 106 5.43 8.35 -1.54
N ARG A 107 4.16 8.15 -1.86
CA ARG A 107 3.45 6.88 -1.62
C ARG A 107 2.53 6.51 -2.78
N VAL A 108 2.46 5.21 -3.07
CA VAL A 108 1.54 4.61 -4.03
C VAL A 108 0.59 3.66 -3.30
N TYR A 109 -0.72 3.89 -3.47
CA TYR A 109 -1.79 3.03 -2.98
C TYR A 109 -2.37 2.24 -4.16
N THR A 110 -2.38 0.91 -4.04
CA THR A 110 -2.82 0.03 -5.13
C THR A 110 -3.43 -1.25 -4.59
N SER A 111 -4.28 -1.90 -5.38
CA SER A 111 -4.72 -3.27 -5.13
C SER A 111 -3.96 -4.30 -5.98
N ARG A 112 -3.10 -3.84 -6.90
CA ARG A 112 -2.33 -4.68 -7.81
C ARG A 112 -0.94 -4.93 -7.27
N ARG A 113 -0.63 -6.20 -7.02
CA ARG A 113 0.70 -6.65 -6.57
C ARG A 113 1.83 -6.20 -7.49
N GLN A 114 1.63 -6.29 -8.81
CA GLN A 114 2.65 -5.89 -9.79
C GLN A 114 2.99 -4.40 -9.70
N THR A 115 2.00 -3.53 -9.46
CA THR A 115 2.23 -2.10 -9.25
C THR A 115 2.86 -1.80 -7.90
N ALA A 116 2.53 -2.56 -6.86
CA ALA A 116 3.20 -2.47 -5.57
C ALA A 116 4.69 -2.77 -5.71
N VAL A 117 5.06 -3.84 -6.43
CA VAL A 117 6.47 -4.17 -6.73
C VAL A 117 7.13 -3.04 -7.52
N ALA A 118 6.52 -2.59 -8.62
CA ALA A 118 7.08 -1.53 -9.46
C ALA A 118 7.32 -0.23 -8.67
N ALA A 119 6.39 0.17 -7.80
CA ALA A 119 6.52 1.36 -6.96
C ALA A 119 7.65 1.23 -5.93
N ALA A 120 7.76 0.07 -5.27
CA ALA A 120 8.86 -0.21 -4.36
C ALA A 120 10.21 -0.18 -5.09
N THR A 121 10.29 -0.77 -6.29
CA THR A 121 11.50 -0.77 -7.14
C THR A 121 11.97 0.64 -7.48
N VAL A 122 11.05 1.57 -7.78
CA VAL A 122 11.39 2.98 -8.04
C VAL A 122 11.87 3.70 -6.77
N GLY A 123 11.39 3.27 -5.59
CA GLY A 123 11.76 3.85 -4.30
C GLY A 123 10.65 4.61 -3.59
N PHE A 124 9.40 4.43 -4.01
CA PHE A 124 8.24 5.01 -3.31
C PHE A 124 7.81 4.14 -2.14
N SER A 125 7.16 4.75 -1.15
CA SER A 125 6.39 3.98 -0.17
C SER A 125 5.21 3.33 -0.86
N VAL A 126 4.81 2.15 -0.37
CA VAL A 126 3.76 1.34 -0.98
C VAL A 126 2.77 0.93 0.08
N GLU A 127 1.49 1.06 -0.25
CA GLU A 127 0.40 0.47 0.50
C GLU A 127 -0.45 -0.35 -0.46
N GLN A 128 -0.26 -1.67 -0.41
CA GLN A 128 -1.12 -2.58 -1.12
C GLN A 128 -2.36 -2.87 -0.28
N HIS A 129 -3.54 -2.77 -0.86
CA HIS A 129 -4.79 -3.21 -0.25
C HIS A 129 -5.29 -4.47 -0.97
N THR A 130 -5.94 -5.36 -0.24
CA THR A 130 -6.66 -6.47 -0.87
C THR A 130 -7.85 -5.89 -1.63
N PRO A 131 -8.05 -6.20 -2.92
CA PRO A 131 -9.32 -5.91 -3.58
C PRO A 131 -10.41 -6.60 -2.75
N VAL A 132 -11.44 -5.86 -2.33
CA VAL A 132 -12.59 -6.47 -1.65
C VAL A 132 -13.21 -7.45 -2.64
N ALA A 133 -12.96 -8.76 -2.46
CA ALA A 133 -13.66 -9.78 -3.19
C ALA A 133 -15.11 -9.74 -2.70
N HIS A 134 -15.97 -9.05 -3.44
CA HIS A 134 -17.41 -9.08 -3.22
C HIS A 134 -17.92 -10.48 -3.51
N LEU A 135 -17.99 -11.32 -2.47
CA LEU A 135 -18.91 -12.44 -2.40
C LEU A 135 -19.59 -12.34 -1.04
N ASN A 136 -20.87 -11.97 -1.08
CA ASN A 136 -21.79 -11.82 0.05
C ASN A 136 -21.51 -12.81 1.20
N ALA A 137 -20.90 -12.34 2.28
CA ALA A 137 -20.92 -13.01 3.58
C ALA A 137 -20.86 -11.94 4.69
N PRO A 138 -21.64 -12.08 5.78
CA PRO A 138 -21.50 -11.22 6.94
C PRO A 138 -20.07 -11.33 7.50
N ALA A 139 -19.48 -10.19 7.81
CA ALA A 139 -18.14 -10.06 8.35
C ALA A 139 -18.06 -10.49 9.82
N GLU A 140 -18.19 -11.79 10.07
CA GLU A 140 -17.82 -12.45 11.33
C GLU A 140 -17.38 -13.88 11.00
N ALA A 141 -16.10 -14.09 10.69
CA ALA A 141 -15.46 -15.40 10.71
C ALA A 141 -13.93 -15.31 10.70
N THR A 142 -13.33 -16.06 11.60
CA THR A 142 -11.91 -16.39 11.75
C THR A 142 -11.21 -16.70 10.43
N GLY A 143 -10.09 -16.01 10.16
CA GLY A 143 -9.10 -16.41 9.15
C GLY A 143 -9.36 -15.91 7.73
N GLN A 144 -9.20 -14.61 7.47
CA GLN A 144 -8.98 -14.13 6.09
C GLN A 144 -7.65 -14.70 5.57
N ALA A 145 -7.68 -15.28 4.37
CA ALA A 145 -6.47 -15.72 3.70
C ALA A 145 -5.58 -14.51 3.38
N LEU A 146 -4.29 -14.62 3.69
CA LEU A 146 -3.30 -13.60 3.35
C LEU A 146 -3.21 -13.41 1.83
N ALA A 147 -2.87 -12.20 1.41
CA ALA A 147 -2.54 -11.95 0.02
C ALA A 147 -1.28 -12.73 -0.41
N GLU A 148 -1.14 -12.98 -1.71
CA GLU A 148 0.09 -13.53 -2.27
C GLU A 148 1.33 -12.74 -1.81
N PRO A 149 2.48 -13.39 -1.57
CA PRO A 149 3.68 -12.70 -1.11
C PRO A 149 4.13 -11.57 -2.05
N LEU A 150 4.53 -10.44 -1.48
CA LEU A 150 5.14 -9.33 -2.20
C LEU A 150 6.66 -9.54 -2.23
N TYR A 151 7.22 -9.73 -3.42
CA TYR A 151 8.66 -9.92 -3.64
C TYR A 151 9.28 -8.62 -4.16
N VAL A 152 10.20 -8.04 -3.39
CA VAL A 152 10.79 -6.72 -3.63
C VAL A 152 12.30 -6.85 -3.81
N GLU A 153 12.78 -6.59 -5.02
CA GLU A 153 14.20 -6.72 -5.40
C GLU A 153 14.96 -5.39 -5.27
N THR A 154 14.81 -4.73 -4.12
CA THR A 154 15.52 -3.48 -3.83
C THR A 154 15.63 -3.26 -2.32
N THR A 155 16.59 -2.43 -1.91
CA THR A 155 16.74 -1.98 -0.53
C THR A 155 15.61 -1.03 -0.13
N VAL A 156 14.99 -1.27 1.03
CA VAL A 156 14.04 -0.33 1.65
C VAL A 156 14.83 0.79 2.31
N ARG A 157 14.80 1.99 1.73
CA ARG A 157 15.61 3.14 2.16
C ARG A 157 14.93 3.94 3.26
N SER A 158 15.68 4.87 3.86
CA SER A 158 15.12 5.81 4.86
C SER A 158 13.93 6.58 4.29
N GLY A 159 12.83 6.62 5.04
CA GLY A 159 11.59 7.28 4.65
C GLY A 159 10.67 6.43 3.76
N MET A 160 11.07 5.21 3.39
CA MET A 160 10.20 4.26 2.69
C MET A 160 9.44 3.38 3.68
N GLU A 161 8.16 3.15 3.39
CA GLU A 161 7.34 2.14 4.05
C GLU A 161 6.76 1.19 3.00
N ILE A 162 6.89 -0.12 3.23
CA ILE A 162 6.17 -1.15 2.47
C ILE A 162 5.09 -1.72 3.38
N ARG A 163 3.82 -1.54 3.00
CA ARG A 163 2.65 -2.11 3.69
C ARG A 163 1.95 -3.10 2.78
N HIS A 164 1.81 -4.35 3.23
CA HIS A 164 1.26 -5.45 2.43
C HIS A 164 0.37 -6.41 3.26
N PRO A 165 -0.82 -6.81 2.78
CA PRO A 165 -1.74 -7.71 3.48
C PRO A 165 -1.34 -9.20 3.40
N GLY A 166 -0.05 -9.47 3.26
CA GLY A 166 0.50 -10.81 3.15
C GLY A 166 1.97 -10.83 3.57
N THR A 167 2.70 -11.86 3.16
CA THR A 167 4.14 -11.95 3.42
C THR A 167 4.92 -10.98 2.55
N VAL A 168 5.96 -10.34 3.10
CA VAL A 168 6.88 -9.48 2.36
C VAL A 168 8.26 -10.13 2.31
N VAL A 169 8.81 -10.26 1.11
CA VAL A 169 10.17 -10.75 0.86
C VAL A 169 10.98 -9.64 0.22
N VAL A 170 12.10 -9.27 0.82
CA VAL A 170 13.01 -8.24 0.32
C VAL A 170 14.33 -8.89 -0.06
N LEU A 171 14.72 -8.79 -1.33
CA LEU A 171 16.06 -9.11 -1.80
C LEU A 171 16.91 -7.84 -1.72
N GLY A 172 17.41 -7.56 -0.50
CA GLY A 172 18.12 -6.32 -0.19
C GLY A 172 18.11 -6.03 1.31
N ASP A 173 18.54 -4.82 1.66
CA ASP A 173 18.57 -4.35 3.05
C ASP A 173 17.30 -3.59 3.43
N VAL A 174 17.05 -3.46 4.73
CA VAL A 174 16.10 -2.47 5.27
C VAL A 174 16.91 -1.48 6.10
N ASN A 175 17.13 -0.30 5.56
CA ASN A 175 17.97 0.72 6.20
C ASN A 175 17.25 1.42 7.35
N PRO A 176 17.99 2.11 8.25
CA PRO A 176 17.38 2.95 9.28
C PRO A 176 16.41 3.97 8.66
N GLY A 177 15.26 4.15 9.31
CA GLY A 177 14.15 4.98 8.79
C GLY A 177 13.32 4.30 7.69
N GLY A 178 13.72 3.15 7.17
CA GLY A 178 12.89 2.28 6.34
C GLY A 178 12.00 1.38 7.19
N SER A 179 10.83 1.01 6.68
CA SER A 179 9.87 0.20 7.41
C SER A 179 9.13 -0.81 6.52
N ILE A 180 8.83 -1.97 7.10
CA ILE A 180 7.99 -3.00 6.49
C ILE A 180 6.87 -3.34 7.47
N VAL A 181 5.63 -3.33 6.98
CA VAL A 181 4.44 -3.76 7.71
C VAL A 181 3.74 -4.83 6.88
N ALA A 182 3.64 -6.02 7.43
CA ALA A 182 3.12 -7.20 6.76
C ALA A 182 2.09 -7.89 7.66
N ASP A 183 0.95 -8.29 7.09
CA ASP A 183 0.01 -9.16 7.81
C ASP A 183 0.52 -10.61 7.89
N GLY A 184 1.47 -10.98 7.02
CA GLY A 184 2.19 -12.24 7.05
C GLY A 184 3.60 -12.13 7.64
N ASP A 185 4.46 -13.04 7.20
CA ASP A 185 5.88 -13.06 7.59
C ASP A 185 6.66 -11.94 6.89
N ILE A 186 7.84 -11.63 7.41
CA ILE A 186 8.81 -10.74 6.76
C ILE A 186 10.12 -11.51 6.57
N VAL A 187 10.61 -11.56 5.33
CA VAL A 187 11.91 -12.14 4.99
C VAL A 187 12.77 -11.07 4.35
N VAL A 188 13.92 -10.77 4.95
CA VAL A 188 14.89 -9.83 4.42
C VAL A 188 16.17 -10.57 4.08
N TRP A 189 16.41 -10.77 2.80
CA TRP A 189 17.64 -11.37 2.30
C TRP A 189 18.78 -10.35 2.29
N GLY A 190 19.13 -9.86 3.48
CA GLY A 190 20.07 -8.79 3.74
C GLY A 190 20.09 -8.43 5.22
N THR A 191 20.50 -7.20 5.52
CA THR A 191 20.53 -6.64 6.87
C THR A 191 19.28 -5.84 7.16
N LEU A 192 18.57 -6.16 8.24
CA LEU A 192 17.42 -5.41 8.72
C LEU A 192 17.84 -4.43 9.83
N ARG A 193 17.96 -3.15 9.50
CA ARG A 193 18.32 -2.05 10.42
C ARG A 193 17.15 -1.12 10.76
N GLY A 194 16.14 -1.10 9.90
CA GLY A 194 14.93 -0.28 10.06
C GLY A 194 13.91 -0.90 11.02
N VAL A 195 12.63 -0.73 10.68
CA VAL A 195 11.48 -1.24 11.43
C VAL A 195 10.83 -2.38 10.67
N ALA A 196 10.46 -3.46 11.37
CA ALA A 196 9.62 -4.51 10.81
C ALA A 196 8.45 -4.84 11.73
N HIS A 197 7.25 -4.94 11.15
CA HIS A 197 6.04 -5.39 11.83
C HIS A 197 5.41 -6.53 11.04
N ALA A 198 5.66 -7.77 11.46
CA ALA A 198 5.02 -8.96 10.90
C ALA A 198 3.74 -9.31 11.68
N GLY A 199 2.80 -10.00 11.03
CA GLY A 199 1.51 -10.31 11.64
C GLY A 199 0.74 -9.06 12.06
N ALA A 200 0.80 -7.97 11.28
CA ALA A 200 0.27 -6.66 11.65
C ALA A 200 -1.25 -6.65 11.90
N SER A 201 -1.97 -7.63 11.35
CA SER A 201 -3.38 -7.94 11.65
C SER A 201 -3.61 -8.70 12.96
N GLY A 202 -2.59 -8.81 13.81
CA GLY A 202 -2.66 -9.42 15.15
C GLY A 202 -2.21 -10.88 15.22
N ASN A 203 -1.49 -11.40 14.23
CA ASN A 203 -1.00 -12.79 14.23
C ASN A 203 0.38 -12.90 14.93
N PRO A 204 0.47 -13.45 16.16
CA PRO A 204 1.73 -13.58 16.89
C PRO A 204 2.60 -14.74 16.38
N ARG A 205 2.09 -15.61 15.50
CA ARG A 205 2.82 -16.75 14.94
C ARG A 205 3.69 -16.39 13.73
N CYS A 206 3.61 -15.14 13.25
CA CYS A 206 4.45 -14.68 12.16
C CYS A 206 5.93 -14.59 12.56
N LEU A 207 6.79 -14.67 11.56
CA LEU A 207 8.24 -14.65 11.72
C LEU A 207 8.84 -13.44 11.02
N ILE A 208 9.91 -12.91 11.58
CA ILE A 208 10.79 -11.95 10.92
C ILE A 208 12.15 -12.61 10.75
N MET A 209 12.60 -12.78 9.51
CA MET A 209 13.83 -13.47 9.17
C MET A 209 14.76 -12.51 8.43
N ALA A 210 16.04 -12.50 8.80
CA ALA A 210 17.04 -11.75 8.06
C ALA A 210 18.38 -12.47 8.04
N LEU A 211 19.25 -12.12 7.09
CA LEU A 211 20.66 -12.55 7.14
C LEU A 211 21.39 -11.90 8.32
N ARG A 212 20.89 -10.75 8.79
CA ARG A 212 21.31 -10.07 10.01
C ARG A 212 20.19 -9.21 10.56
N LEU A 213 19.87 -9.36 11.85
CA LEU A 213 18.90 -8.51 12.56
C LEU A 213 19.63 -7.45 13.39
N GLU A 214 19.64 -6.21 12.91
CA GLU A 214 20.05 -5.02 13.66
C GLU A 214 18.88 -4.00 13.77
N PRO A 215 17.64 -4.44 14.07
CA PRO A 215 16.44 -3.61 13.95
C PRO A 215 16.47 -2.40 14.89
N THR A 216 16.05 -1.26 14.38
CA THR A 216 15.59 -0.17 15.24
C THR A 216 14.39 -0.64 16.08
N GLN A 217 13.50 -1.42 15.47
CA GLN A 217 12.31 -1.97 16.12
C GLN A 217 11.79 -3.22 15.40
N LEU A 218 11.38 -4.23 16.18
CA LEU A 218 10.60 -5.38 15.71
C LEU A 218 9.22 -5.38 16.36
N ARG A 219 8.21 -5.75 15.58
CA ARG A 219 6.87 -6.09 16.07
C ARG A 219 6.39 -7.39 15.44
N ILE A 220 5.77 -8.24 16.24
CA ILE A 220 5.12 -9.47 15.77
C ILE A 220 3.76 -9.55 16.45
N GLY A 221 2.68 -9.41 15.68
CA GLY A 221 1.37 -9.13 16.26
C GLY A 221 1.41 -7.86 17.12
N GLU A 222 0.96 -7.97 18.36
CA GLU A 222 0.98 -6.88 19.34
C GLU A 222 2.29 -6.75 20.12
N GLN A 223 3.19 -7.73 20.00
CA GLN A 223 4.46 -7.71 20.74
C GLN A 223 5.46 -6.76 20.09
N LEU A 224 6.25 -6.09 20.91
CA LEU A 224 7.25 -5.10 20.50
C LEU A 224 8.60 -5.43 21.14
N ALA A 225 9.66 -5.40 20.34
CA ALA A 225 11.03 -5.53 20.82
C ALA A 225 11.96 -4.55 20.11
N ARG A 226 13.09 -4.25 20.76
CA ARG A 226 14.22 -3.49 20.20
C ARG A 226 15.42 -4.42 20.11
N ALA A 227 16.37 -4.08 19.24
CA ALA A 227 17.62 -4.82 19.18
C ALA A 227 18.33 -4.84 20.56
N PRO A 228 19.02 -5.95 20.90
CA PRO A 228 19.88 -5.99 22.08
C PRO A 228 20.95 -4.90 22.04
N GLU A 229 21.33 -4.35 23.20
CA GLU A 229 22.35 -3.30 23.28
C GLU A 229 23.74 -3.73 22.81
N LYS A 230 24.03 -5.04 22.87
CA LYS A 230 25.29 -5.63 22.41
C LYS A 230 25.04 -6.50 21.18
N PRO A 231 25.51 -6.10 20.00
CA PRO A 231 25.44 -6.95 18.82
C PRO A 231 26.33 -8.19 19.00
N PRO A 232 25.98 -9.33 18.40
CA PRO A 232 26.80 -10.52 18.46
C PRO A 232 28.13 -10.30 17.74
N GLU A 233 29.21 -10.94 18.21
CA GLU A 233 30.54 -10.85 17.60
C GLU A 233 30.61 -11.48 16.20
N GLN A 234 29.68 -12.40 15.90
CA GLN A 234 29.58 -13.11 14.64
C GLN A 234 28.15 -13.01 14.09
N PHE A 235 28.06 -12.82 12.77
CA PHE A 235 26.78 -12.67 12.08
C PHE A 235 26.36 -14.00 11.46
N TYR A 236 25.12 -14.39 11.75
CA TYR A 236 24.46 -15.56 11.18
C TYR A 236 23.05 -15.14 10.74
N PRO A 237 22.42 -15.88 9.82
CA PRO A 237 21.00 -15.70 9.57
C PRO A 237 20.18 -15.95 10.85
N GLU A 238 19.26 -15.04 11.13
CA GLU A 238 18.51 -14.97 12.38
C GLU A 238 17.00 -15.00 12.13
N VAL A 239 16.27 -15.51 13.11
CA VAL A 239 14.81 -15.58 13.13
C VAL A 239 14.32 -14.94 14.41
N ALA A 240 13.45 -13.94 14.28
CA ALA A 240 12.67 -13.38 15.37
C ALA A 240 11.26 -13.99 15.39
N TYR A 241 10.80 -14.39 16.58
CA TYR A 241 9.51 -15.04 16.81
C TYR A 241 8.99 -14.70 18.21
N VAL A 242 7.68 -14.84 18.43
CA VAL A 242 7.06 -14.64 19.75
C VAL A 242 7.26 -15.89 20.62
N ALA A 243 7.76 -15.68 21.83
CA ALA A 243 7.84 -16.67 22.91
C ALA A 243 7.04 -16.18 24.13
N SER A 244 7.03 -16.95 25.22
CA SER A 244 6.27 -16.66 26.45
C SER A 244 6.59 -15.30 27.08
N GLU A 245 7.81 -14.79 26.92
CA GLU A 245 8.29 -13.53 27.52
C GLU A 245 8.38 -12.38 26.52
N GLY A 246 7.84 -12.56 25.31
CA GLY A 246 7.93 -11.59 24.22
C GLY A 246 8.75 -12.10 23.03
N ILE A 247 9.25 -11.19 22.20
CA ILE A 247 9.99 -11.55 20.98
C ILE A 247 11.39 -12.05 21.34
N ARG A 248 11.76 -13.22 20.83
CA ARG A 248 13.11 -13.78 20.93
C ARG A 248 13.76 -13.86 19.55
N ILE A 249 15.08 -13.68 19.52
CA ILE A 249 15.92 -13.82 18.32
C ILE A 249 16.82 -15.03 18.50
N THR A 250 16.93 -15.88 17.48
CA THR A 250 17.83 -17.03 17.48
C THR A 250 18.44 -17.25 16.09
N ARG A 251 19.50 -18.06 16.01
CA ARG A 251 20.08 -18.46 14.73
C ARG A 251 19.10 -19.34 13.97
N SER A 252 18.99 -19.14 12.66
CA SER A 252 18.08 -19.89 11.79
C SER A 252 18.29 -21.42 11.87
N ALA A 253 19.55 -21.86 12.00
CA ALA A 253 19.90 -23.27 12.19
C ALA A 253 19.35 -23.88 13.49
N ASP A 254 19.22 -23.08 14.55
CA ASP A 254 18.69 -23.52 15.85
C ASP A 254 17.16 -23.43 15.86
N PHE A 255 16.57 -22.43 15.20
CA PHE A 255 15.12 -22.28 15.04
C PHE A 255 14.46 -23.49 14.37
N SER A 256 15.10 -24.04 13.34
CA SER A 256 14.59 -25.21 12.61
C SER A 256 14.36 -26.42 13.53
N LYS A 257 15.21 -26.59 14.56
CA LYS A 257 15.08 -27.65 15.58
C LYS A 257 13.94 -27.37 16.55
N LEU A 258 13.75 -26.11 16.95
CA LEU A 258 12.65 -25.69 17.82
C LEU A 258 11.29 -25.94 17.17
N ARG A 259 11.14 -25.63 15.88
CA ARG A 259 9.88 -25.85 15.14
C ARG A 259 9.53 -27.34 15.01
N LEU A 260 10.53 -28.21 14.90
CA LEU A 260 10.32 -29.67 14.86
C LEU A 260 9.88 -30.24 16.23
N LEU A 261 10.21 -29.57 17.32
CA LEU A 261 9.90 -30.01 18.69
C LEU A 261 8.60 -29.41 19.25
N ALA A 262 8.04 -28.38 18.60
CA ALA A 262 6.78 -27.73 18.97
C ALA A 262 5.85 -27.64 17.75
N PRO A 263 5.23 -28.76 17.30
CA PRO A 263 4.38 -28.75 16.12
C PRO A 263 3.04 -28.03 16.31
N ASP A 264 2.54 -27.88 17.53
CA ASP A 264 1.24 -27.26 17.82
C ASP A 264 1.31 -26.38 19.09
N ALA A 265 1.38 -25.06 18.90
CA ALA A 265 1.07 -24.05 19.91
C ALA A 265 0.36 -22.85 19.26
#